data_AF-A0A1Y0N7D4-F1
#
_entry.id   AF-A0A1Y0N7D4-F1
#
_cell.length_a   1.000
_cell.length_b   1.000
_cell.length_c   1.000
_cell.angle_alpha   90.00
_cell.angle_beta   90.00
_cell.angle_gamma   90.00
#
_symmetry.space_group_name_H-M   'P 1'
#
loop_
_entity.id
_entity.type
_entity.pdbx_description
1 polymer ?
#
loop_
_entity_poly.entity_id
_entity_poly.type
_entity_poly.pdbx_seq_one_letter_code
_entity_poly.pdbx_strand_id
1 'polypeptide(L)'
;MNKANELLKKGLGVTPHFLSNREKTLLVDAMKDTYTLAELLAELDLARSTYFYHCARLKESDKYADARIAIADVFQSNHRCYGYRRMRAALGRRHVHLSEKVVQHLMKQERLVVAANKRRRYGSYLGEISPAPENLINRDFEADPPNEKWPTDITEFQIPSGKVYLSPMIDCFDGLVVSWTIETRPDSDLVNTMLDAAIESVATGAMKPVIHSDRGADYRWSGWLQKVRKAKLIRSMVSAHFYTY
;
A
#
# COMPACT_ATOMS: atom_id res chain seq x y z
N MET A 1 45.21 16.53 -26.47
CA MET A 1 43.84 16.59 -25.89
C MET A 1 42.99 17.41 -26.84
N ASN A 2 42.02 16.77 -27.50
CA ASN A 2 41.23 17.40 -28.56
C ASN A 2 40.27 18.46 -28.00
N LYS A 3 40.06 19.53 -28.77
CA LYS A 3 39.20 20.70 -28.48
C LYS A 3 37.76 20.30 -28.06
N ALA A 4 37.30 19.13 -28.50
CA ALA A 4 36.02 18.54 -28.13
C ALA A 4 35.94 18.13 -26.63
N ASN A 5 37.02 17.59 -26.06
CA ASN A 5 37.05 17.10 -24.67
C ASN A 5 37.00 18.26 -23.65
N GLU A 6 37.63 19.40 -23.98
CA GLU A 6 37.50 20.61 -23.14
C GLU A 6 36.07 21.16 -23.11
N LEU A 7 35.34 21.10 -24.24
CA LEU A 7 33.96 21.60 -24.31
C LEU A 7 32.96 20.65 -23.65
N LEU A 8 33.16 19.33 -23.76
CA LEU A 8 32.35 18.35 -23.04
C LEU A 8 32.51 18.49 -21.51
N LYS A 9 33.72 18.79 -21.04
CA LYS A 9 33.99 19.04 -19.62
C LYS A 9 33.51 20.41 -19.13
N LYS A 10 33.69 21.48 -19.92
CA LYS A 10 33.33 22.86 -19.50
C LYS A 10 31.85 23.22 -19.73
N GLY A 11 31.19 22.66 -20.74
CA GLY A 11 29.84 23.08 -21.15
C GLY A 11 28.69 22.33 -20.47
N LEU A 12 28.88 21.06 -20.11
CA LEU A 12 27.79 20.19 -19.62
C LEU A 12 28.06 19.58 -18.23
N GLY A 13 29.31 19.59 -17.74
CA GLY A 13 29.65 19.01 -16.43
C GLY A 13 29.42 17.49 -16.33
N VAL A 14 29.20 16.80 -17.46
CA VAL A 14 28.91 15.36 -17.50
C VAL A 14 30.14 14.58 -17.95
N THR A 15 30.53 13.59 -17.16
CA THR A 15 31.56 12.60 -17.51
C THR A 15 31.00 11.65 -18.59
N PRO A 16 31.61 11.57 -19.80
CA PRO A 16 31.07 10.80 -20.93
C PRO A 16 30.82 9.30 -20.67
N HIS A 17 31.47 8.74 -19.64
CA HIS A 17 31.37 7.34 -19.25
C HIS A 17 30.02 6.98 -18.60
N PHE A 18 29.24 7.96 -18.14
CA PHE A 18 27.92 7.71 -17.53
C PHE A 18 26.76 7.86 -18.51
N LEU A 19 27.03 8.22 -19.77
CA LEU A 19 26.01 8.40 -20.80
C LEU A 19 25.66 7.05 -21.46
N SER A 20 24.36 6.79 -21.59
CA SER A 20 23.87 5.70 -22.43
C SER A 20 24.19 5.95 -23.91
N ASN A 21 24.23 4.90 -24.73
CA ASN A 21 24.48 5.03 -26.18
C ASN A 21 23.46 5.95 -26.88
N ARG A 22 22.22 6.03 -26.37
CA ARG A 22 21.21 6.97 -26.87
C ARG A 22 21.58 8.42 -26.56
N GLU A 23 22.04 8.71 -25.34
CA GLU A 23 22.47 10.06 -24.93
C GLU A 23 23.75 10.47 -25.65
N LYS A 24 24.72 9.55 -25.80
CA LYS A 24 25.90 9.77 -26.65
C LYS A 24 25.48 10.10 -28.08
N THR A 25 24.51 9.37 -28.65
CA THR A 25 24.01 9.64 -30.00
C THR A 25 23.38 11.03 -30.13
N LEU A 26 22.56 11.47 -29.17
CA LEU A 26 21.97 12.81 -29.16
C LEU A 26 23.04 13.91 -29.13
N LEU A 27 24.10 13.69 -28.34
CA LEU A 27 25.23 14.60 -28.23
C LEU A 27 26.03 14.68 -29.53
N VAL A 28 26.32 13.53 -30.17
CA VAL A 28 26.96 13.49 -31.50
C VAL A 28 26.10 14.23 -32.51
N ASP A 29 24.79 13.96 -32.56
CA ASP A 29 23.88 14.56 -33.55
C ASP A 29 23.77 16.08 -33.39
N ALA A 30 23.84 16.59 -32.15
CA ALA A 30 23.82 18.03 -31.85
C ALA A 30 25.14 18.74 -32.22
N MET A 31 26.27 18.03 -32.30
CA MET A 31 27.60 18.61 -32.50
C MET A 31 28.23 18.31 -33.88
N LYS A 32 27.56 17.49 -34.70
CA LYS A 32 28.06 17.01 -36.01
C LYS A 32 28.32 18.13 -37.03
N ASP A 33 27.70 19.30 -36.86
CA ASP A 33 27.90 20.45 -37.74
C ASP A 33 29.15 21.26 -37.38
N THR A 34 29.71 21.03 -36.18
CA THR A 34 30.90 21.73 -35.66
C THR A 34 32.15 20.85 -35.65
N TYR A 35 31.98 19.52 -35.51
CA TYR A 35 33.09 18.56 -35.42
C TYR A 35 32.87 17.39 -36.35
N THR A 36 33.96 16.72 -36.76
CA THR A 36 33.82 15.55 -37.61
C THR A 36 33.21 14.38 -36.84
N LEU A 37 32.38 13.58 -37.54
CA LEU A 37 31.74 12.42 -36.93
C LEU A 37 32.77 11.44 -36.35
N ALA A 38 33.92 11.25 -37.01
CA ALA A 38 34.97 10.36 -36.55
C ALA A 38 35.56 10.79 -35.19
N GLU A 39 35.80 12.09 -35.00
CA GLU A 39 36.31 12.64 -33.74
C GLU A 39 35.29 12.48 -32.61
N LEU A 40 34.01 12.78 -32.86
CA LEU A 40 32.94 12.66 -31.86
C LEU A 40 32.71 11.21 -31.42
N LEU A 41 32.74 10.26 -32.36
CA LEU A 41 32.58 8.84 -32.07
C LEU A 41 33.75 8.27 -31.26
N ALA A 42 34.99 8.67 -31.61
CA ALA A 42 36.18 8.26 -30.88
C ALA A 42 36.19 8.81 -29.45
N GLU A 43 35.83 10.09 -29.28
CA GLU A 43 35.83 10.75 -27.98
C GLU A 43 34.76 10.19 -27.02
N LEU A 44 33.60 9.82 -27.54
CA LEU A 44 32.50 9.28 -26.74
C LEU A 44 32.55 7.75 -26.60
N ASP A 45 33.55 7.09 -27.18
CA ASP A 45 33.63 5.63 -27.27
C ASP A 45 32.30 5.04 -27.77
N LEU A 46 31.86 5.49 -28.95
CA LEU A 46 30.60 5.09 -29.59
C LEU A 46 30.88 4.50 -30.97
N ALA A 47 30.53 3.22 -31.15
CA ALA A 47 30.66 2.58 -32.45
C ALA A 47 29.77 3.25 -33.50
N ARG A 48 30.30 3.42 -34.73
CA ARG A 48 29.58 4.07 -35.84
C ARG A 48 28.24 3.39 -36.18
N SER A 49 28.19 2.07 -36.14
CA SER A 49 26.95 1.30 -36.33
C SER A 49 25.91 1.60 -35.24
N THR A 50 26.36 1.78 -34.00
CA THR A 50 25.50 2.12 -32.85
C THR A 50 24.94 3.53 -32.99
N TYR A 51 25.75 4.49 -33.44
CA TYR A 51 25.29 5.84 -33.75
C TYR A 51 24.16 5.84 -34.79
N PHE A 52 24.36 5.23 -35.96
CA PHE A 52 23.32 5.20 -36.99
C PHE A 52 22.08 4.42 -36.56
N TYR A 53 22.23 3.32 -35.81
CA TYR A 53 21.12 2.59 -35.21
C TYR A 53 20.26 3.49 -34.32
N HIS A 54 20.88 4.26 -33.43
CA HIS A 54 20.16 5.17 -32.55
C HIS A 54 19.60 6.39 -33.29
N CYS A 55 20.28 6.94 -34.30
CA CYS A 55 19.75 8.01 -35.14
C CYS A 55 18.49 7.58 -35.90
N ALA A 56 18.46 6.35 -36.43
CA ALA A 56 17.28 5.81 -37.10
C ALA A 56 16.10 5.71 -36.11
N ARG A 57 16.35 5.17 -34.92
CA ARG A 57 15.32 5.05 -33.86
C ARG A 57 14.86 6.37 -33.27
N LEU A 58 15.68 7.42 -33.29
CA LEU A 58 15.28 8.77 -32.87
C LEU A 58 14.30 9.42 -33.86
N LYS A 59 14.29 8.97 -35.12
CA LYS A 59 13.36 9.45 -36.15
C LYS A 59 12.04 8.67 -36.18
N GLU A 60 11.95 7.53 -35.50
CA GLU A 60 10.70 6.78 -35.37
C GLU A 60 9.73 7.48 -34.41
N SER A 61 8.45 7.49 -34.76
CA SER A 61 7.39 7.98 -33.88
C SER A 61 7.33 7.16 -32.58
N ASP A 62 7.06 7.80 -31.44
CA ASP A 62 6.88 7.07 -30.18
C ASP A 62 5.72 6.08 -30.29
N LYS A 63 6.06 4.80 -30.40
CA LYS A 63 5.13 3.67 -30.46
C LYS A 63 4.06 3.72 -29.36
N TYR A 64 4.36 4.34 -28.21
CA TYR A 64 3.47 4.39 -27.05
C TYR A 64 2.84 5.76 -26.81
N ALA A 65 2.85 6.68 -27.77
CA ALA A 65 2.30 8.03 -27.61
C ALA A 65 0.84 8.00 -27.07
N ASP A 66 -0.06 7.27 -27.73
CA ASP A 66 -1.46 7.16 -27.32
C ASP A 66 -1.61 6.46 -25.96
N ALA A 67 -0.76 5.45 -25.71
CA ALA A 67 -0.76 4.74 -24.44
C ALA A 67 -0.34 5.63 -23.27
N ARG A 68 0.60 6.57 -23.47
CA ARG A 68 0.99 7.56 -22.44
C ARG A 68 -0.16 8.48 -22.07
N ILE A 69 -0.89 8.97 -23.09
CA ILE A 69 -2.08 9.81 -22.89
C ILE A 69 -3.12 9.03 -22.08
N ALA A 70 -3.42 7.79 -22.48
CA ALA A 70 -4.39 6.94 -21.78
C ALA A 70 -3.97 6.63 -20.34
N ILE A 71 -2.68 6.33 -20.10
CA ILE A 71 -2.15 6.06 -18.76
C ILE A 71 -2.26 7.31 -17.88
N ALA A 72 -1.91 8.48 -18.39
CA ALA A 72 -2.00 9.73 -17.63
C ALA A 72 -3.45 10.06 -17.25
N ASP A 73 -4.39 9.91 -18.17
CA ASP A 73 -5.82 10.14 -17.92
C ASP A 73 -6.39 9.16 -16.88
N VAL A 74 -6.12 7.85 -17.03
CA VAL A 74 -6.52 6.84 -16.04
C VAL A 74 -5.90 7.15 -14.67
N PHE A 75 -4.64 7.57 -14.64
CA PHE A 75 -3.97 7.88 -13.38
C PHE A 75 -4.61 9.06 -12.65
N GLN A 76 -4.94 10.13 -13.37
CA GLN A 76 -5.53 11.33 -12.79
C GLN A 76 -7.00 11.12 -12.39
N SER A 77 -7.80 10.48 -13.25
CA SER A 77 -9.21 10.16 -12.97
C SER A 77 -9.41 9.22 -11.78
N ASN A 78 -8.37 8.46 -11.39
CA ASN A 78 -8.39 7.54 -10.25
C ASN A 78 -7.57 8.07 -9.05
N HIS A 79 -7.53 9.39 -8.87
CA HIS A 79 -6.88 10.05 -7.73
C HIS A 79 -5.44 9.62 -7.48
N ARG A 80 -4.70 9.29 -8.56
CA ARG A 80 -3.27 8.91 -8.48
C ARG A 80 -3.00 7.67 -7.61
N CYS A 81 -4.01 6.83 -7.37
CA CYS A 81 -3.87 5.68 -6.46
C CYS A 81 -3.53 4.37 -7.20
N TYR A 82 -3.72 4.31 -8.51
CA TYR A 82 -3.51 3.08 -9.28
C TYR A 82 -2.04 2.82 -9.56
N GLY A 83 -1.50 1.78 -8.93
CA GLY A 83 -0.25 1.15 -9.35
C GLY A 83 -0.42 0.36 -10.64
N TYR A 84 0.70 -0.06 -11.22
CA TYR A 84 0.79 -0.64 -12.56
C TYR A 84 -0.15 -1.85 -12.83
N ARG A 85 -0.45 -2.69 -11.82
CA ARG A 85 -1.43 -3.80 -11.94
C ARG A 85 -2.86 -3.28 -12.16
N ARG A 86 -3.30 -2.32 -11.33
CA ARG A 86 -4.63 -1.69 -11.46
C ARG A 86 -4.72 -0.83 -12.71
N MET A 87 -3.62 -0.16 -13.06
CA MET A 87 -3.48 0.59 -14.31
C MET A 87 -3.72 -0.32 -15.51
N ARG A 88 -3.05 -1.48 -15.59
CA ARG A 88 -3.23 -2.46 -16.68
C ARG A 88 -4.69 -2.91 -16.81
N ALA A 89 -5.35 -3.22 -15.70
CA ALA A 89 -6.76 -3.60 -15.72
C ALA A 89 -7.66 -2.47 -16.23
N ALA A 90 -7.41 -1.23 -15.81
CA ALA A 90 -8.17 -0.06 -16.25
C ALA A 90 -7.96 0.28 -17.73
N LEU A 91 -6.72 0.16 -18.24
CA LEU A 91 -6.42 0.30 -19.66
C LEU A 91 -7.11 -0.78 -20.51
N GLY A 92 -7.16 -2.02 -20.01
CA GLY A 92 -7.86 -3.12 -20.68
C GLY A 92 -9.35 -2.84 -20.87
N ARG A 93 -10.00 -2.16 -19.90
CA ARG A 93 -11.39 -1.70 -20.04
C ARG A 93 -11.59 -0.60 -21.09
N ARG A 94 -10.50 0.05 -21.52
CA ARG A 94 -10.48 1.03 -22.60
C ARG A 94 -9.92 0.45 -23.91
N HIS A 95 -9.85 -0.87 -24.03
CA HIS A 95 -9.29 -1.59 -25.17
C HIS A 95 -7.80 -1.28 -25.45
N VAL A 96 -7.07 -0.76 -24.46
CA VAL A 96 -5.62 -0.55 -24.53
C VAL A 96 -4.92 -1.73 -23.86
N HIS A 97 -4.51 -2.71 -24.67
CA HIS A 97 -3.89 -3.95 -24.18
C HIS A 97 -2.36 -3.86 -24.20
N LEU A 98 -1.77 -3.65 -23.01
CA LEU A 98 -0.33 -3.61 -22.81
C LEU A 98 0.13 -4.69 -21.84
N SER A 99 1.38 -5.13 -21.99
CA SER A 99 2.00 -6.01 -21.00
C SER A 99 2.24 -5.27 -19.70
N GLU A 100 2.23 -6.00 -18.60
CA GLU A 100 2.45 -5.45 -17.26
C GLU A 100 3.78 -4.68 -17.17
N LYS A 101 4.85 -5.22 -17.77
CA LYS A 101 6.17 -4.58 -17.82
C LYS A 101 6.16 -3.26 -18.60
N VAL A 102 5.41 -3.19 -19.70
CA VAL A 102 5.28 -1.94 -20.50
C VAL A 102 4.54 -0.88 -19.69
N VAL A 103 3.42 -1.23 -19.05
CA VAL A 103 2.68 -0.29 -18.19
C VAL A 103 3.59 0.27 -17.08
N GLN A 104 4.34 -0.60 -16.41
CA GLN A 104 5.28 -0.18 -15.37
C GLN A 104 6.36 0.77 -15.92
N HIS A 105 6.92 0.45 -17.08
CA HIS A 105 7.95 1.27 -17.73
C HIS A 105 7.41 2.65 -18.13
N LEU A 106 6.23 2.71 -18.74
CA LEU A 106 5.57 3.96 -19.13
C LEU A 106 5.24 4.81 -17.90
N MET A 107 4.67 4.23 -16.85
CA MET A 107 4.42 4.96 -15.60
C MET A 107 5.70 5.57 -15.01
N LYS A 108 6.84 4.87 -15.09
CA LYS A 108 8.14 5.39 -14.63
C LYS A 108 8.62 6.56 -15.49
N GLN A 109 8.51 6.45 -16.82
CA GLN A 109 8.90 7.52 -17.75
C GLN A 109 8.05 8.78 -17.55
N GLU A 110 6.74 8.62 -17.37
CA GLU A 110 5.78 9.70 -17.12
C GLU A 110 5.80 10.21 -15.66
N ARG A 111 6.70 9.69 -14.81
CA ARG A 111 6.81 10.05 -13.39
C ARG A 111 5.49 9.92 -12.61
N LEU A 112 4.68 8.92 -12.96
CA LEU A 112 3.39 8.65 -12.33
C LEU A 112 3.60 7.81 -11.06
N VAL A 113 3.96 8.50 -9.98
CA VAL A 113 4.20 7.88 -8.68
C VAL A 113 2.88 7.82 -7.90
N VAL A 114 2.47 6.61 -7.53
CA VAL A 114 1.28 6.39 -6.71
C VAL A 114 1.41 7.21 -5.43
N ALA A 115 0.40 8.03 -5.13
CA ALA A 115 0.34 8.72 -3.85
C ALA A 115 0.19 7.67 -2.75
N ALA A 116 1.27 7.41 -2.01
CA ALA A 116 1.18 6.66 -0.78
C ALA A 116 0.46 7.54 0.24
N ASN A 117 -0.82 7.26 0.48
CA ASN A 117 -1.49 7.84 1.64
C ASN A 117 -0.70 7.40 2.87
N LYS A 118 -0.03 8.33 3.56
CA LYS A 118 0.38 8.12 4.94
C LYS A 118 -0.92 7.83 5.69
N ARG A 119 -1.19 6.55 5.97
CA ARG A 119 -2.28 6.17 6.88
C ARG A 119 -2.03 6.95 8.17
N ARG A 120 -2.87 7.94 8.47
CA ARG A 120 -2.98 8.44 9.84
C ARG A 120 -3.43 7.23 10.64
N ARG A 121 -2.54 6.68 11.46
CA ARG A 121 -2.92 5.64 12.41
C ARG A 121 -3.87 6.30 13.41
N TYR A 122 -5.14 5.91 13.34
CA TYR A 122 -6.00 6.03 14.51
C TYR A 122 -5.33 5.21 15.62
N GLY A 123 -4.97 5.86 16.71
CA GLY A 123 -4.37 5.22 17.87
C GLY A 123 -5.36 5.31 19.02
N SER A 124 -6.19 4.27 19.20
CA SER A 124 -7.03 4.11 20.40
C SER A 124 -6.21 3.77 21.64
N TYR A 125 -4.91 3.49 21.50
CA TYR A 125 -4.02 3.22 22.61
C TYR A 125 -3.60 4.52 23.32
N LEU A 126 -4.18 4.76 24.51
CA LEU A 126 -3.89 5.92 25.36
C LEU A 126 -2.82 5.64 26.43
N GLY A 127 -2.09 4.52 26.32
CA GLY A 127 -1.17 4.04 27.37
C GLY A 127 -1.82 3.02 28.31
N GLU A 128 -1.03 2.45 29.23
CA GLU A 128 -1.52 1.46 30.20
C GLU A 128 -2.18 2.15 31.40
N ILE A 129 -3.52 2.26 31.36
CA ILE A 129 -4.34 2.74 32.50
C ILE A 129 -4.43 1.68 33.61
N SER A 130 -4.17 0.41 33.27
CA SER A 130 -4.15 -0.74 34.17
C SER A 130 -3.15 -1.78 33.66
N PRO A 131 -2.79 -2.83 34.43
CA PRO A 131 -2.16 -4.01 33.86
C PRO A 131 -3.07 -4.63 32.79
N ALA A 132 -2.50 -5.02 31.65
CA ALA A 132 -3.22 -5.81 30.64
C ALA A 132 -3.37 -7.27 31.12
N PRO A 133 -4.47 -7.97 30.80
CA PRO A 133 -4.59 -9.39 31.05
C PRO A 133 -3.59 -10.18 30.20
N GLU A 134 -3.35 -11.43 30.57
CA GLU A 134 -2.45 -12.32 29.86
C GLU A 134 -2.92 -12.61 28.42
N ASN A 135 -1.98 -12.83 27.51
CA ASN A 135 -2.27 -13.24 26.14
C ASN A 135 -2.57 -14.75 26.07
N LEU A 136 -3.72 -15.17 26.59
CA LEU A 136 -4.17 -16.57 26.57
C LEU A 136 -4.28 -17.18 25.16
N ILE A 137 -4.65 -16.39 24.14
CA ILE A 137 -4.79 -16.91 22.76
C ILE A 137 -3.42 -17.18 22.13
N ASN A 138 -2.42 -16.33 22.37
CA ASN A 138 -1.05 -16.50 21.87
C ASN A 138 -0.96 -16.92 20.37
N ARG A 139 -1.78 -16.30 19.52
CA ARG A 139 -1.92 -16.59 18.07
C ARG A 139 -2.54 -17.94 17.70
N ASP A 140 -3.06 -18.69 18.66
CA ASP A 140 -3.84 -19.90 18.44
C ASP A 140 -5.35 -19.58 18.41
N PHE A 141 -5.85 -19.34 17.21
CA PHE A 141 -7.25 -19.01 16.93
C PHE A 141 -8.09 -20.22 16.51
N GLU A 142 -7.62 -21.45 16.73
CA GLU A 142 -8.42 -22.67 16.51
C GLU A 142 -9.15 -23.03 17.80
N ALA A 143 -10.40 -23.47 17.72
CA ALA A 143 -11.18 -23.95 18.87
C ALA A 143 -11.82 -25.30 18.54
N ASP A 144 -11.85 -26.22 19.51
CA ASP A 144 -12.40 -27.57 19.32
C ASP A 144 -13.93 -27.58 19.51
N PRO A 145 -14.48 -26.97 20.58
CA PRO A 145 -15.89 -26.66 20.69
C PRO A 145 -16.25 -25.20 20.33
N PRO A 146 -17.52 -24.94 19.96
CA PRO A 146 -18.03 -23.58 19.83
C PRO A 146 -17.97 -22.83 21.16
N ASN A 147 -17.91 -21.51 21.08
CA ASN A 147 -17.90 -20.57 22.20
C ASN A 147 -16.73 -20.78 23.19
N GLU A 148 -15.60 -21.25 22.69
CA GLU A 148 -14.37 -21.35 23.48
C GLU A 148 -13.54 -20.06 23.40
N LYS A 149 -13.35 -19.53 22.18
CA LYS A 149 -12.47 -18.39 21.90
C LYS A 149 -13.20 -17.39 21.01
N TRP A 150 -13.31 -16.15 21.48
CA TRP A 150 -14.02 -15.06 20.80
C TRP A 150 -13.09 -13.87 20.55
N PRO A 151 -12.39 -13.81 19.41
CA PRO A 151 -11.68 -12.61 18.99
C PRO A 151 -12.63 -11.47 18.59
N THR A 152 -12.21 -10.24 18.87
CA THR A 152 -12.89 -9.01 18.45
C THR A 152 -11.89 -7.90 18.11
N ASP A 153 -12.23 -7.08 17.12
CA ASP A 153 -11.50 -5.87 16.74
C ASP A 153 -12.46 -4.72 16.36
N ILE A 154 -11.91 -3.52 16.15
CA ILE A 154 -12.66 -2.43 15.52
C ILE A 154 -12.05 -2.20 14.14
N THR A 155 -12.88 -2.33 13.11
CA THR A 155 -12.49 -2.11 11.72
C THR A 155 -13.12 -0.81 11.18
N GLU A 156 -12.29 0.12 10.72
CA GLU A 156 -12.71 1.37 10.06
C GLU A 156 -12.86 1.16 8.55
N PHE A 157 -14.04 1.51 8.01
CA PHE A 157 -14.34 1.55 6.59
C PHE A 157 -14.55 3.00 6.13
N GLN A 158 -13.94 3.36 5.00
CA GLN A 158 -14.19 4.62 4.32
C GLN A 158 -15.21 4.41 3.20
N ILE A 159 -16.39 5.01 3.32
CA ILE A 159 -17.44 4.98 2.30
C ILE A 159 -17.73 6.41 1.78
N PRO A 160 -18.43 6.58 0.65
CA PRO A 160 -18.70 7.91 0.10
C PRO A 160 -19.44 8.86 1.05
N SER A 161 -20.29 8.33 1.93
CA SER A 161 -21.06 9.10 2.92
C SER A 161 -20.30 9.39 4.22
N GLY A 162 -19.06 8.90 4.38
CA GLY A 162 -18.24 9.12 5.56
C GLY A 162 -17.51 7.89 6.05
N LYS A 163 -17.11 7.93 7.32
CA LYS A 163 -16.47 6.79 7.98
C LYS A 163 -17.51 5.94 8.71
N VAL A 164 -17.29 4.64 8.68
CA VAL A 164 -18.11 3.65 9.39
C VAL A 164 -17.17 2.71 10.14
N TYR A 165 -17.57 2.31 11.34
CA TYR A 165 -16.80 1.47 12.23
C TYR A 165 -17.61 0.20 12.52
N LEU A 166 -17.01 -0.95 12.30
CA LEU A 166 -17.57 -2.26 12.62
C LEU A 166 -16.83 -2.80 13.84
N SER A 167 -17.58 -3.29 14.81
CA SER A 167 -17.06 -4.14 15.88
C SER A 167 -17.72 -5.51 15.75
N PRO A 168 -17.01 -6.55 15.27
CA PRO A 168 -17.51 -7.91 15.23
C PRO A 168 -16.97 -8.74 16.41
N MET A 169 -17.71 -9.77 16.80
CA MET A 169 -17.22 -10.87 17.64
C MET A 169 -17.41 -12.18 16.87
N ILE A 170 -16.32 -12.91 16.70
CA ILE A 170 -16.25 -14.12 15.87
C ILE A 170 -16.04 -15.34 16.76
N ASP A 171 -16.65 -16.47 16.43
CA ASP A 171 -16.34 -17.76 17.04
C ASP A 171 -15.17 -18.43 16.31
N CYS A 172 -14.12 -18.80 17.03
CA CYS A 172 -12.95 -19.50 16.48
C CYS A 172 -13.23 -20.95 16.04
N PHE A 173 -14.37 -21.53 16.43
CA PHE A 173 -14.71 -22.91 16.04
C PHE A 173 -15.05 -23.02 14.54
N ASP A 174 -15.94 -22.14 14.05
CA ASP A 174 -16.47 -22.19 12.68
C ASP A 174 -16.31 -20.86 11.92
N GLY A 175 -15.78 -19.82 12.56
CA GLY A 175 -15.61 -18.50 11.98
C GLY A 175 -16.92 -17.71 11.85
N LEU A 176 -18.03 -18.18 12.43
CA LEU A 176 -19.30 -17.47 12.39
C LEU A 176 -19.29 -16.25 13.31
N VAL A 177 -20.10 -15.27 12.94
CA VAL A 177 -20.28 -14.04 13.72
C VAL A 177 -21.23 -14.32 14.88
N VAL A 178 -20.73 -14.19 16.11
CA VAL A 178 -21.51 -14.28 17.35
C VAL A 178 -22.40 -13.04 17.50
N SER A 179 -21.81 -11.87 17.31
CA SER A 179 -22.50 -10.59 17.32
C SER A 179 -21.68 -9.53 16.57
N TRP A 180 -22.31 -8.43 16.23
CA TRP A 180 -21.63 -7.29 15.66
C TRP A 180 -22.42 -5.99 15.90
N THR A 181 -21.75 -4.86 15.79
CA THR A 181 -22.38 -3.54 15.76
C THR A 181 -21.66 -2.67 14.74
N ILE A 182 -22.40 -1.80 14.07
CA ILE A 182 -21.86 -0.83 13.12
C ILE A 182 -22.30 0.57 13.54
N GLU A 183 -21.35 1.49 13.64
CA GLU A 183 -21.61 2.89 13.99
C GLU A 183 -20.81 3.85 13.10
N THR A 184 -21.16 5.13 13.15
CA THR A 184 -20.39 6.19 12.45
C THR A 184 -19.23 6.75 13.27
N ARG A 185 -19.07 6.28 14.52
CA ARG A 185 -17.99 6.66 15.44
C ARG A 185 -17.46 5.44 16.19
N PRO A 186 -16.16 5.39 16.52
CA PRO A 186 -15.55 4.34 17.33
C PRO A 186 -15.60 4.74 18.80
N ASP A 187 -16.77 4.64 19.43
CA ASP A 187 -16.94 4.93 20.85
C ASP A 187 -17.29 3.67 21.67
N SER A 188 -17.49 3.85 22.97
CA SER A 188 -17.80 2.73 23.87
C SER A 188 -19.11 2.04 23.53
N ASP A 189 -20.07 2.74 22.92
CA ASP A 189 -21.39 2.18 22.65
C ASP A 189 -21.30 1.14 21.53
N LEU A 190 -20.47 1.39 20.51
CA LEU A 190 -20.14 0.43 19.46
C LEU A 190 -19.72 -0.94 20.01
N VAL A 191 -18.74 -0.96 20.93
CA VAL A 191 -18.23 -2.23 21.48
C VAL A 191 -19.16 -2.81 22.55
N ASN A 192 -19.84 -1.97 23.34
CA ASN A 192 -20.75 -2.43 24.38
C ASN A 192 -21.98 -3.14 23.83
N THR A 193 -22.61 -2.56 22.80
CA THR A 193 -23.81 -3.14 22.18
C THR A 193 -23.47 -4.50 21.57
N MET A 194 -22.32 -4.60 20.90
CA MET A 194 -21.80 -5.86 20.39
C MET A 194 -21.59 -6.88 21.52
N LEU A 195 -20.93 -6.48 22.62
CA LEU A 195 -20.64 -7.37 23.74
C LEU A 195 -21.91 -7.83 24.46
N ASP A 196 -22.89 -6.95 24.65
CA ASP A 196 -24.16 -7.30 25.29
C ASP A 196 -24.90 -8.38 24.49
N ALA A 197 -24.98 -8.23 23.17
CA ALA A 197 -25.57 -9.23 22.29
C ALA A 197 -24.81 -10.57 22.31
N ALA A 198 -23.47 -10.54 22.40
CA ALA A 198 -22.67 -11.75 22.54
C ALA A 198 -22.87 -12.44 23.90
N ILE A 199 -22.98 -11.67 24.99
CA ILE A 199 -23.26 -12.23 26.32
C ILE A 199 -24.64 -12.91 26.33
N GLU A 200 -25.63 -12.28 25.69
CA GLU A 200 -26.98 -12.83 25.61
C GLU A 200 -27.02 -14.18 24.87
N SER A 201 -26.21 -14.36 23.82
CA SER A 201 -26.16 -15.61 23.05
C SER A 201 -25.67 -16.83 23.87
N VAL A 202 -24.93 -16.59 24.96
CA VAL A 202 -24.44 -17.64 25.87
C VAL A 202 -25.03 -17.57 27.27
N ALA A 203 -25.99 -16.66 27.52
CA ALA A 203 -26.53 -16.40 28.86
C ALA A 203 -27.21 -17.60 29.52
N THR A 204 -27.81 -18.49 28.72
CA THR A 204 -28.47 -19.71 29.19
C THR A 204 -27.54 -20.93 29.26
N GLY A 205 -26.30 -20.79 28.78
CA GLY A 205 -25.30 -21.86 28.75
C GLY A 205 -24.32 -21.82 29.92
N ALA A 206 -23.59 -22.91 30.11
CA ALA A 206 -22.45 -22.94 31.03
C ALA A 206 -21.14 -22.43 30.39
N MET A 207 -21.19 -22.05 29.11
CA MET A 207 -20.05 -21.64 28.30
C MET A 207 -19.48 -20.31 28.80
N LYS A 208 -18.15 -20.21 28.84
CA LYS A 208 -17.42 -19.00 29.27
C LYS A 208 -16.26 -18.71 28.31
N PRO A 209 -16.58 -18.26 27.09
CA PRO A 209 -15.57 -17.98 26.09
C PRO A 209 -14.48 -17.03 26.58
N VAL A 210 -13.27 -17.24 26.07
CA VAL A 210 -12.15 -16.31 26.18
C VAL A 210 -12.36 -15.20 25.17
N ILE A 211 -12.67 -13.99 25.64
CA ILE A 211 -12.72 -12.80 24.77
C ILE A 211 -11.30 -12.30 24.54
N HIS A 212 -10.88 -12.26 23.27
CA HIS A 212 -9.58 -11.76 22.87
C HIS A 212 -9.71 -10.45 22.10
N SER A 213 -8.99 -9.42 22.55
CA SER A 213 -9.03 -8.08 21.96
C SER A 213 -7.62 -7.49 21.86
N ASP A 214 -7.50 -6.41 21.09
CA ASP A 214 -6.29 -5.59 21.12
C ASP A 214 -6.19 -4.76 22.43
N ARG A 215 -5.22 -3.84 22.49
CA ARG A 215 -5.02 -2.97 23.67
C ARG A 215 -5.70 -1.59 23.54
N GLY A 216 -6.66 -1.44 22.63
CA GLY A 216 -7.40 -0.19 22.43
C GLY A 216 -8.16 0.25 23.68
N ALA A 217 -8.37 1.56 23.83
CA ALA A 217 -9.08 2.13 24.98
C ALA A 217 -10.50 1.55 25.15
N ASP A 218 -11.17 1.24 24.04
CA ASP A 218 -12.55 0.71 24.00
C ASP A 218 -12.69 -0.65 24.70
N TYR A 219 -11.62 -1.45 24.76
CA TYR A 219 -11.61 -2.74 25.47
C TYR A 219 -11.04 -2.67 26.89
N ARG A 220 -10.64 -1.46 27.33
CA ARG A 220 -9.93 -1.22 28.59
C ARG A 220 -10.64 -0.27 29.54
N TRP A 221 -11.61 0.52 29.06
CA TRP A 221 -12.39 1.41 29.92
C TRP A 221 -13.30 0.62 30.88
N SER A 222 -13.72 1.29 31.95
CA SER A 222 -14.32 0.64 33.12
C SER A 222 -15.62 -0.13 32.85
N GLY A 223 -16.49 0.34 31.95
CA GLY A 223 -17.76 -0.32 31.68
C GLY A 223 -17.60 -1.62 30.91
N TRP A 224 -16.68 -1.69 29.94
CA TRP A 224 -16.32 -2.95 29.28
C TRP A 224 -15.84 -3.99 30.31
N LEU A 225 -14.90 -3.57 31.19
CA LEU A 225 -14.38 -4.43 32.25
C LEU A 225 -15.48 -4.94 33.18
N GLN A 226 -16.45 -4.08 33.51
CA GLN A 226 -17.56 -4.42 34.38
C GLN A 226 -18.50 -5.43 33.72
N LYS A 227 -18.84 -5.24 32.43
CA LYS A 227 -19.70 -6.15 31.66
C LYS A 227 -19.09 -7.54 31.56
N VAL A 228 -17.83 -7.63 31.15
CA VAL A 228 -17.10 -8.91 31.05
C VAL A 228 -17.03 -9.62 32.41
N ARG A 229 -16.75 -8.88 33.49
CA ARG A 229 -16.70 -9.46 34.84
C ARG A 229 -18.06 -9.96 35.31
N LYS A 230 -19.14 -9.21 35.07
CA LYS A 230 -20.51 -9.60 35.42
C LYS A 230 -20.93 -10.87 34.68
N ALA A 231 -20.58 -10.98 33.41
CA ALA A 231 -20.81 -12.16 32.59
C ALA A 231 -19.87 -13.35 32.92
N LYS A 232 -18.88 -13.15 33.80
CA LYS A 232 -17.88 -14.16 34.18
C LYS A 232 -17.09 -14.70 32.98
N LEU A 233 -16.90 -13.88 31.94
CA LEU A 233 -16.08 -14.23 30.77
C LEU A 233 -14.60 -13.97 31.05
N ILE A 234 -13.74 -14.72 30.36
CA ILE A 234 -12.29 -14.63 30.52
C ILE A 234 -11.75 -13.61 29.52
N ARG A 235 -10.83 -12.74 29.96
CA ARG A 235 -10.20 -11.74 29.08
C ARG A 235 -8.81 -12.18 28.67
N SER A 236 -8.54 -12.03 27.38
CA SER A 236 -7.22 -12.16 26.78
C SER A 236 -6.91 -10.91 25.95
N MET A 237 -5.66 -10.46 25.96
CA MET A 237 -5.22 -9.33 25.13
C MET A 237 -3.89 -9.61 24.46
N VAL A 238 -3.75 -9.16 23.21
CA VAL A 238 -2.46 -9.24 22.48
C VAL A 238 -1.34 -8.58 23.28
N SER A 239 -0.11 -9.11 23.20
CA SER A 239 1.05 -8.51 23.88
C SER A 239 1.50 -7.21 23.20
N ALA A 240 2.01 -6.23 23.97
CA ALA A 240 2.53 -4.97 23.40
C ALA A 240 3.82 -5.16 22.58
N HIS A 241 4.44 -6.34 22.61
CA HIS A 241 5.74 -6.60 21.97
C HIS A 241 5.68 -6.73 20.43
N PHE A 242 4.53 -6.47 19.81
CA PHE A 242 4.37 -6.54 18.35
C PHE A 242 4.08 -5.18 17.68
N TYR A 243 4.21 -4.06 18.40
CA TYR A 243 4.04 -2.70 17.83
C TYR A 243 5.34 -1.90 17.70
N THR A 244 6.50 -2.56 17.69
CA THR A 244 7.72 -2.00 17.09
C THR A 244 7.98 -2.76 15.80
N TYR A 245 7.67 -2.15 14.66
CA TYR A 245 8.47 -1.96 13.43
C TYR A 245 7.60 -1.32 12.35
#